data_AF-A0A1G7IRY0-F1
#
_entry.id   AF-A0A1G7IRY0-F1
#
_cell.length_a   1.000
_cell.length_b   1.000
_cell.length_c   1.000
_cell.angle_alpha   90.00
_cell.angle_beta   90.00
_cell.angle_gamma   90.00
#
_symmetry.space_group_name_H-M   'P 1'
#
loop_
_entity.id
_entity.type
_entity.pdbx_description
1 polymer ?
#
loop_
_entity_poly.entity_id
_entity_poly.type
_entity_poly.pdbx_seq_one_letter_code
_entity_poly.pdbx_strand_id
1 'polypeptide(L)'
;MQLPMEVPNDKAAQMALVARQSNIRDASELCDVDVQGRSIVCTGIRPGSIATLDLASPAPPMERSLAQGQQWDATLQQQALDASMQQASQQAAVTQKGPVMGL
;
A
#
# COMPACT_ATOMS: atom_id res chain seq x y z
N MET A 1 -30.83 19.16 -1.42
CA MET A 1 -29.79 18.21 -1.86
C MET A 1 -28.45 18.76 -1.37
N GLN A 2 -27.90 18.20 -0.31
CA GLN A 2 -26.67 18.68 0.31
C GLN A 2 -25.50 18.05 -0.46
N LEU A 3 -24.71 18.90 -1.12
CA LEU A 3 -23.51 18.47 -1.85
C LEU A 3 -22.58 17.70 -0.89
N PRO A 4 -21.92 16.62 -1.37
CA PRO A 4 -21.02 15.83 -0.54
C PRO A 4 -19.91 16.75 -0.03
N MET A 5 -19.58 16.63 1.25
CA MET A 5 -18.52 17.41 1.89
C MET A 5 -17.28 17.39 0.99
N GLU A 6 -16.84 18.56 0.50
CA GLU A 6 -15.61 18.67 -0.26
C GLU A 6 -14.46 18.27 0.66
N VAL A 7 -13.93 17.06 0.47
CA VAL A 7 -12.75 16.61 1.21
C VAL A 7 -11.56 17.40 0.65
N PRO A 8 -10.82 18.15 1.49
CA PRO A 8 -9.65 18.89 1.03
C PRO A 8 -8.63 17.96 0.38
N ASN A 9 -7.92 18.44 -0.66
CA ASN A 9 -6.90 17.63 -1.34
C ASN A 9 -5.81 17.11 -0.38
N ASP A 10 -5.47 17.88 0.65
CA ASP A 10 -4.55 17.46 1.71
C ASP A 10 -5.05 16.21 2.47
N LYS A 11 -6.36 16.18 2.76
CA LYS A 11 -7.02 15.03 3.40
C LYS A 11 -7.10 13.83 2.46
N ALA A 12 -7.40 14.04 1.19
CA ALA A 12 -7.41 12.98 0.20
C ALA A 12 -6.03 12.35 0.03
N ALA A 13 -4.96 13.16 -0.02
CA ALA A 13 -3.59 12.67 -0.10
C ALA A 13 -3.16 11.94 1.18
N GLN A 14 -3.56 12.44 2.35
CA GLN A 14 -3.33 11.74 3.63
C GLN A 14 -4.06 10.39 3.65
N MET A 15 -5.31 10.33 3.18
CA MET A 15 -6.08 9.09 3.11
C MET A 15 -5.41 8.07 2.19
N ALA A 16 -4.95 8.51 1.01
CA ALA A 16 -4.22 7.66 0.07
C ALA A 16 -2.94 7.09 0.68
N LEU A 17 -2.22 7.86 1.50
CA LEU A 17 -1.04 7.37 2.22
C LEU A 17 -1.41 6.28 3.25
N VAL A 18 -2.43 6.53 4.08
CA VAL A 18 -2.87 5.56 5.11
C VAL A 18 -3.41 4.28 4.46
N ALA A 19 -4.12 4.40 3.34
CA ALA A 19 -4.58 3.28 2.52
C ALA A 19 -3.40 2.40 2.06
N ARG A 20 -2.35 3.01 1.49
CA ARG A 20 -1.14 2.30 1.04
C ARG A 20 -0.42 1.59 2.18
N GLN A 21 -0.31 2.23 3.34
CA GLN A 21 0.27 1.62 4.55
C GLN A 21 -0.58 0.45 5.06
N SER A 22 -1.88 0.49 4.84
CA SER A 22 -2.85 -0.56 5.19
C SER A 22 -3.02 -1.60 4.07
N ASN A 23 -2.08 -1.67 3.13
CA ASN A 23 -2.06 -2.65 2.04
C ASN A 23 -3.24 -2.50 1.06
N ILE A 24 -3.72 -1.26 0.87
CA ILE A 24 -4.66 -0.84 -0.18
C ILE A 24 -3.89 0.10 -1.11
N ARG A 25 -3.31 -0.43 -2.17
CA ARG A 25 -2.34 0.30 -3.01
C ARG A 25 -3.00 1.11 -4.12
N ASP A 26 -4.13 0.62 -4.62
CA ASP A 26 -4.84 1.19 -5.75
C ASP A 26 -6.35 1.02 -5.60
N ALA A 27 -7.09 1.67 -6.50
CA ALA A 27 -8.55 1.64 -6.48
C ALA A 27 -9.14 0.24 -6.75
N SER A 28 -8.37 -0.67 -7.36
CA SER A 28 -8.81 -2.05 -7.59
C SER A 28 -8.69 -2.92 -6.34
N GLU A 29 -7.87 -2.53 -5.36
CA GLU A 29 -7.78 -3.19 -4.06
C GLU A 29 -8.77 -2.62 -3.03
N LEU A 30 -9.50 -1.57 -3.39
CA LEU A 30 -10.49 -0.92 -2.56
C LEU A 30 -11.83 -1.64 -2.67
N CYS A 31 -12.36 -2.12 -1.55
CA CYS A 31 -13.65 -2.81 -1.50
C CYS A 31 -14.78 -1.82 -1.19
N ASP A 32 -14.60 -1.00 -0.17
CA ASP A 32 -15.61 -0.07 0.31
C ASP A 32 -14.99 1.18 0.94
N VAL A 33 -15.70 2.30 0.84
CA VAL A 33 -15.33 3.57 1.47
C VAL A 33 -16.56 4.12 2.15
N ASP A 34 -16.48 4.23 3.47
CA ASP A 34 -17.55 4.78 4.28
C ASP A 34 -17.07 5.97 5.11
N VAL A 35 -18.00 6.87 5.41
CA VAL A 35 -17.76 8.01 6.29
C VAL A 35 -18.51 7.77 7.59
N GLN A 36 -17.79 7.27 8.59
CA GLN A 36 -18.34 7.00 9.91
C GLN A 36 -18.16 8.23 10.81
N GLY A 37 -19.18 9.08 10.83
CA GLY A 37 -19.24 10.28 11.65
C GLY A 37 -18.19 11.32 11.23
N ARG A 38 -17.04 11.32 11.91
CA ARG A 38 -15.91 12.22 11.63
C ARG A 38 -14.70 11.52 11.00
N SER A 39 -14.81 10.24 10.66
CA SER A 39 -13.72 9.48 10.09
C SER A 39 -14.10 8.90 8.74
N ILE A 40 -13.16 8.87 7.80
CA ILE A 40 -13.24 8.07 6.59
C ILE A 40 -12.63 6.70 6.92
N VAL A 41 -13.36 5.64 6.59
CA VAL A 41 -12.90 4.25 6.70
C VAL A 41 -12.86 3.66 5.30
N CYS A 42 -11.67 3.28 4.85
CA CYS A 42 -11.47 2.55 3.60
C CYS A 42 -11.16 1.10 3.92
N THR A 43 -11.96 0.19 3.39
CA THR A 43 -11.77 -1.25 3.53
C THR A 43 -11.26 -1.81 2.22
N GLY A 44 -10.14 -2.53 2.27
CA GLY A 44 -9.56 -3.23 1.14
C GLY A 44 -10.20 -4.60 0.93
N ILE A 45 -9.99 -5.17 -0.26
CA ILE A 45 -10.47 -6.51 -0.61
C ILE A 45 -9.72 -7.61 0.17
N ARG A 46 -8.48 -7.32 0.60
CA ARG A 46 -7.66 -8.27 1.36
C ARG A 46 -8.06 -8.25 2.85
N PRO A 47 -8.16 -9.41 3.51
CA PRO A 47 -8.42 -9.47 4.94
C PRO A 47 -7.38 -8.67 5.74
N GLY A 48 -7.83 -7.80 6.64
CA GLY A 48 -6.95 -6.95 7.47
C GLY A 48 -6.52 -5.63 6.82
N SER A 49 -6.86 -5.38 5.56
CA SER A 49 -6.62 -4.09 4.90
C SER A 49 -7.70 -3.08 5.28
N ILE A 50 -7.54 -2.37 6.40
CA ILE A 50 -8.47 -1.34 6.84
C ILE A 50 -7.68 -0.07 7.14
N ALA A 51 -8.01 1.01 6.45
CA ALA A 51 -7.43 2.33 6.64
C ALA A 51 -8.48 3.26 7.23
N THR A 52 -8.18 3.89 8.36
CA THR A 52 -9.09 4.86 8.99
C THR A 52 -8.39 6.21 9.09
N LEU A 53 -9.07 7.27 8.68
CA LEU A 53 -8.59 8.64 8.77
C LEU A 53 -9.63 9.54 9.42
N ASP A 54 -9.25 10.19 10.52
CA ASP A 54 -10.07 11.22 11.14
C ASP A 54 -10.04 12.53 10.31
N LEU A 55 -11.21 13.04 9.95
CA LEU A 55 -11.42 14.30 9.24
C LEU A 55 -11.25 15.52 10.15
N ALA A 56 -11.41 15.36 11.47
CA ALA A 56 -11.28 16.45 12.44
C ALA A 56 -9.83 16.90 12.66
N SER A 57 -8.89 15.97 12.53
CA SER A 57 -7.47 16.22 12.71
C SER A 57 -6.92 17.07 11.56
N PRO A 58 -5.98 18.01 11.79
CA PRO A 58 -5.36 18.75 10.70
C PRO A 58 -4.60 17.78 9.77
N ALA A 59 -4.84 17.88 8.46
CA ALA A 59 -4.08 17.12 7.48
C ALA A 59 -2.69 17.75 7.28
N PRO A 60 -1.64 16.94 7.11
CA PRO A 60 -0.37 17.45 6.61
C PRO A 60 -0.54 17.96 5.16
N PRO A 61 0.34 18.85 4.70
CA PRO A 61 0.31 19.33 3.32
C PRO A 61 0.35 18.17 2.33
N MET A 62 -0.41 18.30 1.24
CA MET A 62 -0.51 17.32 0.18
C MET A 62 0.87 16.83 -0.29
N GLU A 63 1.83 17.72 -0.52
CA GLU A 63 3.17 17.34 -0.99
C GLU A 63 3.88 16.40 -0.01
N ARG A 64 3.68 16.58 1.31
CA ARG A 64 4.28 15.72 2.32
C ARG A 64 3.66 14.32 2.31
N SER A 65 2.35 14.22 2.13
CA SER A 65 1.65 12.94 2.03
C SER A 65 2.06 12.19 0.77
N LEU A 66 2.18 12.91 -0.36
CA LEU A 66 2.63 12.34 -1.63
C LEU A 66 4.09 11.88 -1.56
N ALA A 67 4.99 12.68 -0.99
CA ALA A 67 6.40 12.32 -0.81
C ALA A 67 6.56 11.06 0.05
N GLN A 68 5.80 10.96 1.15
CA GLN A 68 5.78 9.76 1.98
C GLN A 68 5.22 8.54 1.24
N GLY A 69 4.18 8.74 0.42
CA GLY A 69 3.61 7.67 -0.41
C GLY A 69 4.62 7.14 -1.41
N GLN A 70 5.34 8.03 -2.10
CA GLN A 70 6.39 7.64 -3.02
C GLN A 70 7.56 6.94 -2.33
N GLN A 71 7.97 7.40 -1.14
CA GLN A 71 9.00 6.74 -0.37
C GLN A 71 8.58 5.32 0.07
N TRP A 72 7.32 5.14 0.45
CA TRP A 72 6.76 3.84 0.80
C TRP A 72 6.75 2.89 -0.39
N ASP A 73 6.27 3.35 -1.54
CA ASP A 73 6.24 2.58 -2.78
C ASP A 73 7.67 2.19 -3.23
N ALA A 74 8.62 3.13 -3.17
CA ALA A 74 10.03 2.87 -3.50
C ALA A 74 10.66 1.82 -2.58
N THR A 75 10.36 1.88 -1.27
CA THR A 75 10.86 0.90 -0.30
C THR A 75 10.32 -0.49 -0.60
N LEU A 76 9.03 -0.60 -0.90
CA LEU A 76 8.38 -1.85 -1.28
C LEU A 76 8.92 -2.43 -2.58
N GLN A 77 9.17 -1.57 -3.58
CA GLN A 77 9.75 -2.00 -4.85
C GLN A 77 11.19 -2.51 -4.65
N GLN A 78 12.00 -1.84 -3.83
CA GLN A 78 13.34 -2.29 -3.49
C GLN A 78 13.32 -3.67 -2.81
N GLN A 79 12.40 -3.89 -1.86
CA GLN A 79 12.22 -5.18 -1.20
C GLN A 79 11.79 -6.28 -2.17
N ALA A 80 10.89 -5.98 -3.11
CA ALA A 80 10.47 -6.95 -4.13
C ALA A 80 11.63 -7.35 -5.05
N LEU A 81 12.48 -6.39 -5.44
CA LEU A 81 13.70 -6.68 -6.21
C LEU A 81 14.66 -7.57 -5.42
N ASP A 82 14.95 -7.24 -4.15
CA ASP A 82 15.86 -8.04 -3.32
C ASP A 82 15.36 -9.48 -3.15
N ALA A 83 14.06 -9.65 -2.85
CA ALA A 83 13.43 -10.96 -2.74
C ALA A 83 13.56 -11.78 -4.03
N SER A 84 13.36 -11.14 -5.20
CA SER A 84 13.51 -11.82 -6.49
C SER A 84 14.95 -12.28 -6.76
N MET A 85 15.96 -11.48 -6.39
CA MET A 85 17.36 -11.86 -6.55
C MET A 85 17.75 -13.01 -5.61
N GLN A 86 17.24 -13.01 -4.38
CA GLN A 86 17.42 -14.11 -3.44
C GLN A 86 16.76 -15.41 -3.93
N GLN A 87 15.61 -15.34 -4.61
CA GLN A 87 14.98 -16.52 -5.21
C GLN A 87 15.77 -17.05 -6.41
N ALA A 88 16.29 -16.16 -7.25
CA ALA A 88 17.10 -16.54 -8.42
C ALA A 88 18.42 -17.24 -8.03
N SER A 89 19.10 -16.74 -6.99
CA SER A 89 20.35 -17.33 -6.49
C SER A 89 20.13 -18.72 -5.88
N GLN A 90 19.00 -18.93 -5.18
CA GLN A 90 18.64 -20.25 -4.64
C GLN A 90 18.34 -21.26 -5.74
N GLN A 91 17.64 -20.88 -6.81
CA GLN A 91 17.37 -21.81 -7.92
C GLN A 91 18.65 -22.21 -8.65
N ALA A 92 19.56 -21.27 -8.90
CA ALA A 92 20.85 -21.56 -9.54
C ALA A 92 21.72 -22.53 -8.71
N ALA A 93 21.68 -22.44 -7.38
CA ALA A 93 22.39 -23.35 -6.49
C ALA A 93 21.82 -24.79 -6.49
N VAL A 94 20.52 -24.96 -6.75
CA VAL A 94 19.87 -26.29 -6.81
C VAL A 94 20.18 -26.99 -8.14
N THR A 95 20.27 -26.27 -9.26
CA THR A 95 20.62 -26.84 -10.57
C THR A 95 22.09 -27.29 -10.65
N GLN A 96 22.98 -26.68 -9.88
CA GLN A 96 24.41 -27.05 -9.84
C GLN A 96 24.69 -28.29 -8.97
N LYS A 97 23.71 -28.74 -8.17
CA LYS A 97 23.79 -29.91 -7.28
C LYS A 97 22.82 -31.02 -7.73
N GLY A 98 22.60 -31.18 -9.03
CA GLY A 98 21.95 -32.37 -9.60
C GLY A 98 22.84 -33.62 -9.42
N PRO A 99 22.27 -34.81 -9.18
CA PRO A 99 23.03 -36.00 -8.83
C PRO A 99 23.91 -36.41 -10.00
N VAL A 100 25.20 -36.64 -9.75
CA VAL A 100 26.07 -37.35 -10.68
C VAL A 100 25.45 -38.74 -10.90
N MET A 101 24.80 -38.92 -12.05
CA MET A 101 24.29 -40.21 -12.49
C MET A 101 25.53 -41.06 -12.78
N GLY A 102 25.86 -41.95 -11.85
CA GLY A 102 26.90 -42.95 -12.05
C GLY A 102 26.50 -43.86 -13.20
N LEU A 103 27.31 -43.83 -14.25
CA LEU A 103 27.45 -44.89 -15.24
C LEU A 103 28.85 -45.47 -15.10
#